data_AF-A0A954T2B9-F1
#
_entry.id   AF-A0A954T2B9-F1
#
_cell.length_a   1.000
_cell.length_b   1.000
_cell.length_c   1.000
_cell.angle_alpha   90.00
_cell.angle_beta   90.00
_cell.angle_gamma   90.00
#
_symmetry.space_group_name_H-M   'P 1'
#
loop_
_entity.id
_entity.type
_entity.pdbx_description
1 polymer ?
#
loop_
_entity_poly.entity_id
_entity_poly.type
_entity_poly.pdbx_seq_one_letter_code
_entity_poly.pdbx_strand_id
1 'polypeptide(L)' 'MKNKLIAIAEQSSLKAEPPQFEIGDTVDVHTKILEGQKERIQIFTGTVIARSGEGSKEMFTVRRIVAGEGVERKFP' A
#
# COMPACT_ATOMS: atom_id res chain seq x y z
N MET A 1 -7.64 23.96 5.28
CA MET A 1 -7.96 23.62 6.69
C MET A 1 -8.53 22.21 6.73
N LYS A 2 -7.96 21.29 7.52
CA LYS A 2 -8.50 19.93 7.68
C LYS A 2 -9.86 20.02 8.38
N ASN A 3 -10.89 19.42 7.79
CA ASN A 3 -12.22 19.38 8.39
C ASN A 3 -12.18 18.41 9.59
N LYS A 4 -12.43 18.94 10.78
CA LYS A 4 -12.28 18.22 12.05
C LYS A 4 -13.13 16.95 12.12
N LEU A 5 -14.29 16.95 11.47
CA LEU A 5 -15.20 15.79 11.42
C LEU A 5 -14.62 14.64 10.59
N ILE A 6 -13.93 14.96 9.50
CA ILE A 6 -13.29 13.96 8.64
C ILE A 6 -12.13 13.30 9.37
N ALA A 7 -11.31 14.09 10.08
CA ALA A 7 -10.18 13.55 10.84
C ALA A 7 -10.62 12.55 11.94
N ILE A 8 -11.74 12.83 12.62
CA ILE A 8 -12.29 11.91 13.63
C ILE A 8 -12.79 10.61 12.98
N ALA A 9 -13.44 10.70 11.82
CA ALA A 9 -13.93 9.54 11.11
C ALA A 9 -12.79 8.65 10.56
N GLU A 10 -11.69 9.26 10.08
CA GLU A 10 -10.53 8.53 9.55
C GLU A 10 -9.73 7.78 10.63
N GLN A 11 -9.81 8.23 11.88
CA GLN A 11 -9.01 7.72 12.99
C GLN A 11 -9.22 6.22 13.27
N SER A 12 -10.43 5.71 13.02
CA SER A 12 -10.77 4.28 13.18
C SER A 12 -10.23 3.39 12.06
N SER A 13 -9.90 3.97 10.91
CA SER A 13 -9.44 3.26 9.71
C SER A 13 -7.92 3.32 9.55
N LEU A 14 -7.23 4.13 10.36
CA LEU A 14 -5.78 4.20 10.38
C LEU A 14 -5.19 3.01 11.14
N LYS A 15 -4.07 2.50 10.64
CA LYS A 15 -3.27 1.52 11.38
C LYS A 15 -2.62 2.23 12.57
N ALA A 16 -2.63 1.58 13.73
CA ALA A 16 -1.97 2.10 14.94
C ALA A 16 -0.46 2.27 14.73
N GLU A 17 0.15 1.33 14.01
CA GLU A 17 1.56 1.34 13.65
C GLU A 17 1.69 1.16 12.14
N PRO A 18 1.78 2.26 11.36
CA PRO A 18 2.06 2.17 9.94
C PRO A 18 3.52 1.73 9.71
N PRO A 19 3.77 0.83 8.75
CA PRO A 19 5.14 0.45 8.40
C PRO A 19 5.92 1.68 7.91
N GLN A 20 7.16 1.83 8.37
CA GLN A 20 8.05 2.91 7.96
C GLN A 20 8.89 2.46 6.76
N PHE A 21 8.72 3.14 5.63
CA PHE A 21 9.51 2.95 4.41
C PHE A 21 9.44 4.21 3.55
N GLU A 22 10.47 4.44 2.76
CA GLU A 22 10.60 5.62 1.91
C GLU A 22 10.69 5.25 0.42
N ILE A 23 10.58 6.26 -0.44
CA ILE A 23 10.80 6.09 -1.87
C ILE A 23 12.26 5.65 -2.09
N GLY A 24 12.46 4.56 -2.82
CA GLY A 24 13.76 3.92 -3.03
C GLY A 24 13.93 2.61 -2.26
N ASP A 25 13.14 2.37 -1.22
CA ASP A 25 13.21 1.14 -0.44
C ASP A 25 12.65 -0.06 -1.22
N THR A 26 13.19 -1.24 -0.95
CA THR A 26 12.63 -2.50 -1.45
C THR A 26 11.74 -3.11 -0.36
N VAL A 27 10.49 -3.39 -0.72
CA VAL A 27 9.45 -3.82 0.22
C VAL A 27 8.77 -5.11 -0.25
N ASP A 28 8.30 -5.90 0.72
CA ASP A 28 7.47 -7.09 0.49
C ASP A 28 6.00 -6.82 0.88
N VAL A 29 5.17 -6.50 -0.12
CA VAL A 29 3.76 -6.21 0.13
C VAL A 29 2.93 -7.49 0.12
N HIS A 30 2.44 -7.89 1.30
CA HIS A 30 1.61 -9.08 1.48
C HIS A 30 0.15 -8.73 1.22
N THR A 31 -0.40 -9.19 0.09
CA THR A 31 -1.78 -8.94 -0.30
C THR A 31 -2.62 -10.20 -0.10
N LYS A 32 -3.71 -10.12 0.66
CA LYS A 32 -4.70 -11.19 0.72
C LYS A 32 -5.55 -11.15 -0.54
N ILE A 33 -5.64 -12.27 -1.24
CA ILE A 33 -6.48 -12.47 -2.42
C ILE A 33 -7.54 -13.51 -2.07
N LEU A 34 -8.80 -13.12 -2.26
CA LEU A 34 -9.97 -13.97 -2.10
C LEU A 34 -10.54 -14.31 -3.49
N GLU A 35 -10.48 -15.58 -3.87
CA GLU A 35 -11.00 -16.11 -5.13
C GLU A 35 -12.13 -17.10 -4.82
N GLY A 36 -13.37 -16.58 -4.74
CA GLY A 36 -14.53 -17.37 -4.30
C GLY A 36 -14.39 -17.80 -2.85
N GLN A 37 -14.24 -19.11 -2.62
CA GLN A 37 -14.04 -19.69 -1.27
C GLN A 37 -12.57 -19.91 -0.91
N LYS A 38 -11.63 -19.64 -1.82
CA LYS A 38 -10.19 -19.84 -1.56
C LYS A 38 -9.54 -18.52 -1.20
N GLU A 39 -8.77 -18.53 -0.12
CA GLU A 39 -7.92 -17.41 0.31
C GLU A 39 -6.45 -17.75 0.14
N ARG A 40 -5.66 -16.81 -0.37
CA ARG A 40 -4.20 -16.90 -0.39
C ARG A 40 -3.57 -15.55 -0.09
N ILE A 41 -2.35 -15.58 0.46
CA ILE A 41 -1.50 -14.39 0.54
C ILE A 41 -0.56 -14.40 -0.66
N GLN A 42 -0.63 -13.34 -1.47
CA GLN A 42 0.30 -13.09 -2.55
C GLN A 42 1.27 -11.99 -2.13
N ILE A 43 2.57 -12.27 -2.22
CA ILE A 43 3.63 -11.32 -1.91
C ILE A 43 4.05 -10.58 -3.18
N PHE A 44 4.08 -9.25 -3.12
CA PHE A 44 4.59 -8.38 -4.17
C PHE A 44 5.86 -7.68 -3.68
N THR A 45 7.01 -8.27 -4.02
CA THR A 45 8.33 -7.71 -3.75
C THR A 45 8.75 -6.73 -4.84
N GLY A 46 9.19 -5.53 -4.47
CA GLY A 46 9.75 -4.57 -5.43
C GLY A 46 10.19 -3.26 -4.78
N THR A 47 10.62 -2.32 -5.60
CA THR A 47 11.09 -0.99 -5.15
C THR A 47 9.95 0.00 -5.10
N VAL A 48 9.85 0.75 -4.01
CA VAL A 48 8.91 1.86 -3.87
C VAL A 48 9.36 3.01 -4.75
N ILE A 49 8.53 3.43 -5.70
CA ILE A 49 8.88 4.50 -6.66
C ILE A 49 8.09 5.79 -6.45
N ALA A 50 6.98 5.72 -5.73
CA ALA A 50 6.14 6.89 -5.45
C ALA A 50 5.35 6.69 -4.16
N ARG A 51 5.06 7.80 -3.49
CA ARG A 51 4.20 7.88 -2.31
C ARG A 51 3.41 9.18 -2.38
N SER A 52 2.12 9.13 -2.08
CA SER A 52 1.20 10.26 -2.33
C SER A 52 -0.01 10.18 -1.41
N GLY A 53 -0.63 11.32 -1.13
CA GLY A 53 -1.77 11.38 -0.20
C GLY A 53 -1.34 11.52 1.25
N GLU A 54 -2.32 11.48 2.14
CA GLU A 54 -2.12 11.60 3.59
C GLU A 54 -3.24 10.86 4.35
N GLY A 55 -2.95 10.44 5.58
CA GLY A 55 -3.93 9.78 6.43
C GLY A 55 -4.42 8.45 5.83
N SER A 56 -5.74 8.23 5.84
CA SER A 56 -6.35 6.99 5.32
C SER A 56 -6.31 6.87 3.79
N LYS A 57 -5.86 7.92 3.10
CA LYS A 57 -5.76 8.01 1.64
C LYS A 57 -4.30 8.04 1.17
N GLU A 58 -3.36 7.80 2.07
CA GLU A 58 -1.97 7.61 1.69
C GLU A 58 -1.87 6.37 0.80
N MET A 59 -1.15 6.50 -0.31
CA MET A 59 -0.95 5.44 -1.28
C MET A 59 0.52 5.41 -1.68
N PHE A 60 1.04 4.23 -1.96
CA PHE A 60 2.41 4.04 -2.45
C PHE A 60 2.44 3.12 -3.67
N THR A 61 3.41 3.31 -4.55
CA THR A 61 3.58 2.52 -5.76
C THR A 61 4.86 1.70 -5.67
N VAL A 62 4.74 0.39 -5.88
CA VAL A 62 5.87 -0.54 -5.92
C VAL A 62 6.05 -1.04 -7.35
N ARG A 63 7.28 -1.01 -7.84
CA ARG A 63 7.69 -1.49 -9.16
C ARG A 63 8.57 -2.72 -9.04
N ARG A 64 8.36 -3.70 -9.93
CA ARG A 64 9.26 -4.85 -10.12
C ARG A 64 9.30 -5.30 -11.57
N ILE A 65 10.33 -6.05 -11.95
CA ILE A 65 10.39 -6.73 -13.25
C ILE A 65 9.85 -8.16 -13.09
N VAL A 66 8.90 -8.56 -13.93
CA VAL A 66 8.37 -9.92 -13.98
C VAL A 66 8.43 -10.40 -15.42
N ALA A 67 9.12 -11.52 -15.66
CA ALA A 67 9.25 -12.11 -17.00
C ALA A 67 9.73 -11.10 -18.08
N GLY A 68 10.66 -10.21 -17.73
CA GLY A 68 11.20 -9.18 -18.63
C GLY A 68 10.36 -7.90 -18.71
N GLU A 69 9.14 -7.89 -18.17
CA GLU A 69 8.23 -6.75 -18.22
C GLU A 69 8.17 -5.97 -16.91
N GLY A 70 8.08 -4.64 -17.01
CA GLY A 70 7.92 -3.77 -15.85
C GLY A 70 6.49 -3.77 -15.34
N VAL A 71 6.30 -4.20 -14.09
CA VAL A 71 4.99 -4.22 -13.42
C VAL A 71 5.00 -3.26 -12.24
N GLU A 72 4.03 -2.36 -12.22
CA GLU A 72 3.80 -1.43 -11.12
C GLU A 72 2.45 -1.72 -10.47
N ARG A 73 2.41 -1.65 -9.14
CA ARG A 73 1.17 -1.74 -8.36
C ARG A 73 1.12 -0.64 -7.33
N LYS A 74 -0.05 -0.01 -7.24
CA LYS A 74 -0.37 1.02 -6.26
C LYS A 74 -1.15 0.39 -5.10
N PHE A 75 -0.71 0.65 -3.89
CA PHE A 75 -1.25 0.10 -2.65
C PHE A 75 -1.76 1.22 -1.74
N PRO A 76 -2.88 0.99 -1.02
CA PRO A 76 -3.32 1.83 0.08
C PRO A 76 -2.57 1.52 1.38
#